data_AF-A0A3C0BJ96-F1
#
_entry.id   AF-A0A3C0BJ96-F1
#
_cell.length_a   1.000
_cell.length_b   1.000
_cell.length_c   1.000
_cell.angle_alpha   90.00
_cell.angle_beta   90.00
_cell.angle_gamma   90.00
#
_symmetry.space_group_name_H-M   'P 1'
#
loop_
_entity.id
_entity.type
_entity.pdbx_description
1 polymer ?
#
loop_
_entity_poly.entity_id
_entity_poly.type
_entity_poly.pdbx_seq_one_letter_code
_entity_poly.pdbx_strand_id
1 'polypeptide(L)'
;MTGIRKCDSGTISVLGMNPADKSGAARKVLLNKIGVQLQQTKFPDKIRVREMCALYEGLYENPASYEKLLDEFGLLQKRNMPVAALSGGQK
;
A
#
# COMPACT_ATOMS: atom_id res chain seq x y z
N MET A 1 5.30 -13.76 1.35
CA MET A 1 5.55 -13.52 -0.10
C MET A 1 6.06 -12.11 -0.44
N THR A 2 5.78 -11.07 0.34
CA THR A 2 6.19 -9.66 0.09
C THR A 2 7.60 -9.28 0.60
N GLY A 3 8.47 -10.24 0.92
CA GLY A 3 9.79 -9.96 1.51
C GLY A 3 9.75 -9.36 2.93
N ILE A 4 8.62 -9.47 3.63
CA ILE A 4 8.45 -9.02 5.03
C ILE A 4 8.92 -10.09 6.04
N ARG A 5 9.03 -11.36 5.60
CA ARG A 5 9.64 -12.45 6.36
C ARG A 5 10.84 -12.99 5.59
N LYS A 6 11.91 -13.33 6.31
CA LYS A 6 13.10 -13.99 5.77
C LYS A 6 12.73 -15.44 5.43
N CYS A 7 13.11 -15.92 4.25
CA CYS A 7 12.91 -17.33 3.90
C CYS A 7 13.82 -18.21 4.79
N ASP A 8 13.25 -19.27 5.36
CA ASP A 8 14.01 -20.27 6.13
C ASP A 8 14.85 -21.17 5.20
N SER A 9 14.38 -21.41 3.97
CA SER A 9 15.14 -22.02 2.85
C SER A 9 14.47 -21.72 1.50
N GLY A 10 15.20 -21.97 0.39
CA GLY A 10 14.71 -21.78 -0.98
C GLY A 10 14.90 -20.38 -1.58
N THR A 11 14.66 -20.25 -2.88
CA THR A 11 14.67 -18.98 -3.61
C THR A 11 13.26 -18.61 -4.07
N ILE A 12 12.90 -17.34 -3.97
CA ILE A 12 11.63 -16.81 -4.44
C ILE A 12 11.88 -15.66 -5.42
N SER A 13 11.18 -15.69 -6.54
CA SER A 13 11.18 -14.61 -7.53
C SER A 13 9.76 -14.11 -7.75
N VAL A 14 9.56 -12.80 -7.66
CA VAL A 14 8.30 -12.12 -7.99
C VAL A 14 8.59 -11.21 -9.18
N LEU A 15 7.88 -11.38 -10.29
CA LEU A 15 8.15 -10.66 -11.56
C LEU A 15 9.63 -10.75 -12.02
N GLY A 16 10.29 -11.88 -11.77
CA GLY A 16 11.71 -12.10 -12.08
C GLY A 16 12.70 -11.45 -11.09
N MET A 17 12.22 -10.83 -10.01
CA MET A 17 13.05 -10.14 -9.01
C MET A 17 13.01 -10.84 -7.65
N ASN A 18 14.12 -10.86 -6.93
CA ASN A 18 14.18 -11.41 -5.58
C ASN A 18 13.70 -10.36 -4.54
N PRO A 19 12.55 -10.57 -3.87
CA PRO A 19 12.02 -9.63 -2.88
C PRO A 19 12.86 -9.55 -1.58
N ALA A 20 13.81 -10.47 -1.39
CA ALA A 20 14.73 -10.52 -0.24
C ALA A 20 16.12 -9.94 -0.56
N ASP A 21 16.26 -9.23 -1.69
CA ASP A 21 17.49 -8.51 -2.04
C ASP A 21 17.87 -7.49 -0.95
N LYS A 22 19.10 -7.61 -0.44
CA LYS A 22 19.64 -6.78 0.65
C LYS A 22 19.94 -5.35 0.21
N SER A 23 20.12 -5.10 -1.09
CA SER A 23 20.39 -3.77 -1.63
C SER A 23 19.18 -2.84 -1.59
N GLY A 24 17.97 -3.40 -1.48
CA GLY A 24 16.70 -2.65 -1.52
C GLY A 24 16.28 -2.17 -2.92
N ALA A 25 17.17 -2.23 -3.93
CA ALA A 25 16.89 -1.76 -5.28
C ALA A 25 15.81 -2.61 -5.96
N ALA A 26 15.96 -3.93 -5.95
CA ALA A 26 14.95 -4.84 -6.51
C ALA A 26 13.61 -4.72 -5.78
N ARG A 27 13.64 -4.46 -4.46
CA ARG A 27 12.44 -4.26 -3.64
C ARG A 27 11.69 -2.98 -4.00
N LYS A 28 12.39 -1.87 -4.26
CA LYS A 28 11.77 -0.61 -4.68
C LYS A 28 11.05 -0.76 -6.02
N VAL A 29 11.70 -1.40 -7.00
CA VAL A 29 11.10 -1.70 -8.31
C VAL A 29 9.90 -2.65 -8.16
N LEU A 30 10.01 -3.65 -7.29
CA LEU A 30 8.93 -4.59 -7.04
C LEU A 30 7.71 -3.89 -6.42
N LEU A 31 7.91 -3.06 -5.39
CA LEU A 31 6.83 -2.31 -4.73
C LEU A 31 6.12 -1.36 -5.69
N ASN A 32 6.84 -0.77 -6.65
CA ASN A 32 6.23 0.04 -7.72
C ASN A 32 5.33 -0.76 -8.69
N LYS A 33 5.46 -2.10 -8.72
CA LYS A 33 4.74 -2.97 -9.66
C LYS A 33 3.69 -3.86 -9.00
N ILE A 34 3.62 -3.91 -7.68
CA ILE A 34 2.69 -4.77 -6.94
C ILE A 34 1.86 -3.93 -5.96
N GLY A 35 0.55 -4.19 -5.92
CA GLY A 35 -0.29 -3.73 -4.82
C GLY A 35 -0.06 -4.60 -3.59
N VAL A 36 0.40 -4.01 -2.47
CA VAL A 36 0.53 -4.73 -1.20
C VAL A 36 -0.61 -4.34 -0.27
N GLN A 37 -1.49 -5.30 0.02
CA GLN A 37 -2.51 -5.17 1.07
C GLN A 37 -2.02 -5.88 2.34
N LEU A 38 -1.82 -5.14 3.43
CA LEU A 38 -1.39 -5.68 4.71
C LEU A 38 -2.62 -6.21 5.47
N GLN A 39 -2.57 -7.46 5.97
CA GLN A 39 -3.70 -8.11 6.65
C GLN A 39 -4.14 -7.45 7.96
N GLN A 40 -3.33 -6.60 8.58
CA GLN A 40 -3.73 -5.81 9.75
C GLN A 40 -3.14 -4.42 9.66
N THR A 41 -3.98 -3.47 9.28
CA THR A 41 -3.67 -2.06 9.36
C THR A 41 -4.18 -1.51 10.68
N LYS A 42 -3.30 -1.55 11.70
CA LYS A 42 -3.43 -0.64 12.85
C LYS A 42 -3.06 0.75 12.36
N PHE A 43 -3.97 1.39 11.64
CA PHE A 43 -3.85 2.79 11.32
C PHE A 43 -4.01 3.61 12.60
N PRO A 44 -3.29 4.74 12.76
CA PRO A 44 -3.59 5.66 13.83
C PRO A 44 -5.07 6.06 13.77
N ASP A 45 -5.81 5.95 14.89
CA ASP A 45 -7.28 6.11 14.90
C ASP A 45 -7.77 7.45 14.31
N LYS A 46 -6.92 8.47 14.31
CA LYS A 46 -7.20 9.82 13.83
C LYS A 46 -6.70 10.12 12.41
N ILE A 47 -6.02 9.18 11.75
CA ILE A 47 -5.54 9.41 10.38
C ILE A 47 -6.74 9.59 9.45
N ARG A 48 -6.73 10.66 8.65
CA ARG A 48 -7.77 10.91 7.66
C ARG A 48 -7.53 10.07 6.42
N VAL A 49 -8.61 9.75 5.70
CA VAL A 49 -8.53 9.01 4.42
C VAL A 49 -7.55 9.67 3.45
N ARG A 50 -7.61 10.99 3.27
CA ARG A 50 -6.67 11.74 2.41
C ARG A 50 -5.19 11.60 2.84
N GLU A 51 -4.93 11.52 4.14
CA GLU A 51 -3.57 11.46 4.69
C GLU A 51 -2.96 10.08 4.47
N MET A 52 -3.78 9.05 4.61
CA MET A 52 -3.42 7.69 4.26
C MET A 52 -3.20 7.56 2.74
N CYS A 53 -4.10 8.08 1.91
CA CYS A 53 -3.92 8.08 0.46
C CYS A 53 -2.63 8.79 0.03
N ALA A 54 -2.34 9.97 0.59
CA ALA A 54 -1.11 10.72 0.31
C ALA A 54 0.15 9.98 0.78
N LEU A 55 0.09 9.26 1.92
CA LEU A 55 1.17 8.40 2.37
C LEU A 55 1.47 7.31 1.33
N TYR A 56 0.44 6.62 0.85
CA TYR A 56 0.61 5.58 -0.17
C TYR A 56 1.08 6.16 -1.50
N GLU A 57 0.56 7.33 -1.91
CA GLU A 57 1.00 8.04 -3.11
C GLU A 57 2.51 8.28 -3.10
N GLY A 58 3.07 8.75 -1.97
CA GLY A 58 4.50 8.99 -1.80
C GLY A 58 5.38 7.72 -1.81
N LEU A 59 4.80 6.52 -1.77
CA LEU A 59 5.55 5.26 -1.87
C LEU A 59 5.81 4.83 -3.32
N TYR A 60 5.11 5.41 -4.29
CA TYR A 60 5.23 5.05 -5.70
C TYR A 60 5.92 6.15 -6.52
N GLU A 61 6.69 5.76 -7.54
CA GLU A 61 7.38 6.72 -8.42
C GLU A 61 6.44 7.44 -9.40
N ASN A 62 5.34 6.80 -9.79
CA ASN A 62 4.31 7.39 -10.65
C ASN A 62 2.91 6.93 -10.19
N PRO A 63 2.41 7.44 -9.05
CA PRO A 63 1.12 7.04 -8.51
C PRO A 63 -0.04 7.61 -9.34
N ALA A 64 -1.16 6.89 -9.36
CA ALA A 64 -2.42 7.45 -9.84
C ALA A 64 -2.95 8.47 -8.82
N SER A 65 -3.65 9.51 -9.31
CA SER A 65 -4.28 10.51 -8.44
C SER A 65 -5.30 9.84 -7.52
N TYR A 66 -5.02 9.86 -6.21
CA TYR A 66 -5.91 9.24 -5.23
C TYR A 66 -7.28 9.90 -5.18
N GLU A 67 -7.39 11.19 -5.52
CA GLU A 67 -8.69 11.88 -5.57
C GLU A 67 -9.61 11.29 -6.64
N LYS A 68 -9.06 10.94 -7.81
CA LYS A 68 -9.81 10.26 -8.87
C LYS A 68 -10.25 8.86 -8.43
N LEU A 69 -9.35 8.11 -7.79
CA LEU A 69 -9.68 6.79 -7.25
C LEU A 69 -10.77 6.87 -6.18
N LEU A 70 -10.68 7.83 -5.25
CA LEU A 70 -11.72 8.04 -4.24
C LEU A 70 -13.07 8.40 -4.86
N ASP A 71 -13.09 9.12 -5.99
CA ASP A 71 -14.32 9.42 -6.72
C ASP A 71 -14.92 8.16 -7.37
N GLU A 72 -14.09 7.36 -8.04
CA GLU A 72 -14.50 6.07 -8.64
C GLU A 72 -15.10 5.09 -7.60
N PHE A 73 -14.55 5.08 -6.38
CA PHE A 73 -15.06 4.26 -5.28
C PHE A 73 -16.19 4.92 -4.47
N GLY A 74 -16.65 6.13 -4.83
CA GLY A 74 -17.71 6.84 -4.11
C GLY A 74 -17.31 7.30 -2.69
N LEU A 75 -16.02 7.41 -2.42
CA LEU A 75 -15.42 7.77 -1.13
C LEU A 75 -14.89 9.20 -1.06
N LEU A 76 -14.96 9.97 -2.15
CA LEU A 76 -14.42 11.33 -2.22
C LEU A 76 -14.93 12.25 -1.10
N GLN A 77 -16.23 12.17 -0.78
CA GLN A 77 -16.85 12.94 0.31
C GLN A 77 -16.32 12.56 1.70
N LYS A 78 -15.75 11.36 1.85
CA LYS A 78 -15.19 10.83 3.10
C LYS A 78 -13.69 11.10 3.25
N ARG A 79 -13.06 11.81 2.31
CA ARG A 79 -11.61 12.09 2.33
C ARG A 79 -11.10 12.76 3.62
N ASN A 80 -11.97 13.53 4.28
CA ASN A 80 -11.66 14.22 5.53
C ASN A 80 -12.04 13.44 6.79
N MET A 81 -12.73 12.31 6.66
CA MET A 81 -13.11 11.46 7.78
C MET A 81 -11.91 10.65 8.26
N PRO A 82 -11.85 10.31 9.56
CA PRO A 82 -10.91 9.32 10.06
C PRO A 82 -11.14 7.97 9.38
N VAL A 83 -10.08 7.26 9.02
CA VAL A 83 -10.15 5.90 8.44
C VAL A 83 -10.89 4.95 9.38
N ALA A 84 -10.76 5.14 10.69
CA ALA A 84 -11.48 4.37 11.71
C ALA A 84 -13.02 4.42 11.53
N ALA A 85 -13.56 5.54 11.04
CA ALA A 85 -14.99 5.76 10.83
C ALA A 85 -15.54 5.13 9.53
N LEU A 86 -14.69 4.53 8.71
CA LEU A 86 -15.11 3.78 7.52
C LEU A 86 -15.65 2.39 7.92
N SER A 87 -16.70 1.93 7.21
CA SER A 87 -17.20 0.57 7.36
C SER A 87 -16.16 -0.46 6.87
N GLY A 88 -16.29 -1.73 7.25
CA GLY A 88 -15.37 -2.79 6.81
C GLY A 88 -15.22 -2.89 5.28
N GLY A 89 -16.30 -2.71 4.51
CA GLY A 89 -16.24 -2.71 3.04
C GLY A 89 -15.72 -1.42 2.39
N GLN A 90 -15.44 -0.39 3.19
CA GLN A 90 -14.86 0.88 2.74
C GLN A 90 -13.37 1.00 3.10
N LYS A 91 -12.86 0.10 3.97
CA LYS A 91 -11.47 0.05 4.41
C LYS A 91 -10.61 -0.83 3.51
#